data_AF-A0A0B4ETY0-F1
#
_entry.id   AF-A0A0B4ETY0-F1
#
_cell.length_a   1.000
_cell.length_b   1.000
_cell.length_c   1.000
_cell.angle_alpha   90.00
_cell.angle_beta   90.00
_cell.angle_gamma   90.00
#
_symmetry.space_group_name_H-M   'P 1'
#
loop_
_entity.id
_entity.type
_entity.pdbx_description
1 polymer ?
#
loop_
_entity_poly.entity_id
_entity_poly.type
_entity_poly.pdbx_seq_one_letter_code
_entity_poly.pdbx_strand_id
1 'polypeptide(L)'
;MLLRHADETNPLDDFPVWEAAAAGRKAEQMLGLLLAMGADVRARNSNKETIVFHMVRRGLTEACRVLLEYSDGAGINDKFVNQITPFYLACYHQREQLVRILLPHADVNICCEGCTPLHVAAAKTDITRLLLIKRNILVTGEGSLQLTVQTLSDILRHDLNTAIFILNNDGYTVERLTHGMDASYNKVPVWEYKALYALFGPSFESRYYRVETGDELLALVSDSQFNLNDCTKVFELILPKHDAPLSVKLASAAVEEFNKRG
;
A
#
# COMPACT_ATOMS: atom_id res chain seq x y z
N MET A 1 2.71 -30.01 -34.70
CA MET A 1 3.62 -29.36 -35.68
C MET A 1 3.68 -27.86 -35.43
N LEU A 2 4.24 -27.41 -34.28
CA LEU A 2 4.57 -25.99 -34.01
C LEU A 2 5.70 -25.94 -32.96
N LEU A 3 6.82 -26.59 -33.27
CA LEU A 3 8.13 -26.26 -32.70
C LEU A 3 9.07 -26.25 -33.91
N ARG A 4 9.03 -25.16 -34.69
CA ARG A 4 9.98 -24.97 -35.78
C ARG A 4 11.14 -24.16 -35.22
N HIS A 5 12.31 -24.79 -35.28
CA HIS A 5 13.65 -24.22 -35.24
C HIS A 5 13.84 -23.00 -34.33
N ALA A 6 14.39 -23.27 -33.14
CA ALA A 6 15.22 -22.33 -32.41
C ALA A 6 16.13 -21.59 -33.41
N ASP A 7 16.01 -20.27 -33.45
CA ASP A 7 16.84 -19.42 -34.30
C ASP A 7 18.20 -19.34 -33.58
N GLU A 8 19.16 -20.15 -34.04
CA GLU A 8 20.51 -20.30 -33.46
C GLU A 8 21.28 -18.96 -33.31
N THR A 9 20.74 -17.87 -33.82
CA THR A 9 21.29 -16.53 -33.69
C THR A 9 21.00 -15.85 -32.34
N ASN A 10 20.04 -16.36 -31.53
CA ASN A 10 19.70 -15.70 -30.26
C ASN A 10 19.08 -16.63 -29.18
N PRO A 11 19.89 -17.35 -28.39
CA PRO A 11 19.43 -18.37 -27.44
C PRO A 11 18.56 -17.84 -26.28
N LEU A 12 18.48 -16.52 -26.09
CA LEU A 12 17.63 -15.88 -25.07
C LEU A 12 16.20 -15.62 -25.55
N ASP A 13 15.98 -15.56 -26.87
CA ASP A 13 14.64 -15.35 -27.48
C ASP A 13 13.94 -16.67 -27.81
N ASP A 14 14.67 -17.79 -27.73
CA ASP A 14 14.19 -19.16 -28.04
C ASP A 14 13.25 -19.76 -26.99
N PHE A 15 12.89 -19.03 -25.92
CA PHE A 15 11.90 -19.56 -24.97
C PHE A 15 10.49 -19.51 -25.59
N PRO A 16 9.71 -20.60 -25.56
CA PRO A 16 8.35 -20.64 -26.12
C PRO A 16 7.43 -19.51 -25.60
N VAL A 17 7.69 -19.04 -24.38
CA VAL A 17 6.95 -17.96 -23.73
C VAL A 17 7.08 -16.63 -24.51
N TRP A 18 8.21 -16.38 -25.17
CA TRP A 18 8.45 -15.20 -26.01
C TRP A 18 7.72 -15.27 -27.35
N GLU A 19 7.63 -16.46 -27.95
CA GLU A 19 6.81 -16.67 -29.15
C GLU A 19 5.34 -16.38 -28.88
N ALA A 20 4.83 -16.80 -27.72
CA ALA A 20 3.47 -16.48 -27.31
C ALA A 20 3.25 -14.96 -27.18
N ALA A 21 4.16 -14.25 -26.52
CA ALA A 21 4.08 -12.78 -26.43
C ALA A 21 4.19 -12.09 -27.81
N ALA A 22 4.87 -12.70 -28.79
CA ALA A 22 4.97 -12.21 -30.15
C ALA A 22 3.74 -12.53 -31.03
N ALA A 23 2.92 -13.51 -30.66
CA ALA A 23 1.78 -14.03 -31.45
C ALA A 23 0.56 -13.07 -31.55
N GLY A 24 0.66 -11.86 -31.02
CA GLY A 24 -0.37 -10.82 -31.12
C GLY A 24 -1.71 -11.28 -30.53
N ARG A 25 -2.75 -11.41 -31.36
CA ARG A 25 -4.13 -11.75 -30.92
C ARG A 25 -4.27 -13.14 -30.30
N LYS A 26 -3.31 -14.04 -30.49
CA LYS A 26 -3.31 -15.39 -29.90
C LYS A 26 -2.41 -15.49 -28.66
N ALA A 27 -1.80 -14.38 -28.25
CA ALA A 27 -0.82 -14.37 -27.17
C ALA A 27 -1.40 -14.92 -25.87
N GLU A 28 -2.63 -14.54 -25.49
CA GLU A 28 -3.29 -15.00 -24.27
C GLU A 28 -3.46 -16.54 -24.21
N GLN A 29 -3.90 -17.17 -25.31
CA GLN A 29 -4.18 -18.61 -25.36
C GLN A 29 -2.89 -19.42 -25.37
N MET A 30 -1.89 -18.97 -26.14
CA MET A 30 -0.58 -19.61 -26.20
C MET A 30 0.15 -19.47 -24.86
N LEU A 31 0.10 -18.27 -24.27
CA LEU A 31 0.73 -18.01 -22.98
C LEU A 31 0.10 -18.85 -21.88
N GLY A 32 -1.23 -18.91 -21.80
CA GLY A 32 -1.93 -19.75 -20.81
C GLY A 32 -1.55 -21.24 -20.89
N LEU A 33 -1.45 -21.79 -22.10
CA LEU A 33 -1.00 -23.17 -22.30
C LEU A 33 0.45 -23.40 -21.85
N LEU A 34 1.36 -22.48 -22.18
CA LEU A 34 2.76 -22.60 -21.81
C LEU A 34 2.98 -22.45 -20.30
N LEU A 35 2.25 -21.53 -19.66
CA LEU A 35 2.28 -21.35 -18.21
C LEU A 35 1.74 -22.58 -17.48
N ALA A 36 0.67 -23.20 -17.98
CA ALA A 36 0.16 -24.47 -17.46
C ALA A 36 1.17 -25.62 -17.59
N MET A 37 2.11 -25.53 -18.53
CA MET A 37 3.21 -26.48 -18.71
C MET A 37 4.48 -26.12 -17.90
N GLY A 38 4.43 -25.08 -17.07
CA GLY A 38 5.55 -24.66 -16.23
C GLY A 38 6.60 -23.80 -16.93
N ALA A 39 6.22 -23.06 -17.96
CA ALA A 39 7.13 -22.09 -18.61
C ALA A 39 7.64 -21.04 -17.61
N ASP A 40 8.91 -20.66 -17.75
CA ASP A 40 9.53 -19.66 -16.89
C ASP A 40 9.03 -18.24 -17.22
N VAL A 41 8.32 -17.62 -16.26
CA VAL A 41 7.80 -16.25 -16.35
C VAL A 41 8.86 -15.18 -16.14
N ARG A 42 10.04 -15.53 -15.61
CA ARG A 42 11.18 -14.62 -15.39
C ARG A 42 12.20 -14.66 -16.51
N ALA A 43 11.94 -15.43 -17.56
CA ALA A 43 12.77 -15.45 -18.75
C ALA A 43 13.00 -14.01 -19.26
N ARG A 44 14.24 -13.75 -19.68
CA ARG A 44 14.64 -12.47 -20.25
C ARG A 44 15.03 -12.66 -21.71
N ASN A 45 14.51 -11.79 -22.57
CA ASN A 45 14.87 -11.79 -23.98
C ASN A 45 16.28 -11.20 -24.16
N SER A 46 16.75 -11.15 -25.40
CA SER A 46 18.04 -10.60 -25.81
C SER A 46 18.24 -9.12 -25.47
N ASN A 47 17.14 -8.37 -25.39
CA ASN A 47 17.14 -6.99 -24.91
C ASN A 47 17.16 -6.90 -23.38
N LYS A 48 17.14 -8.03 -22.67
CA LYS A 48 17.00 -8.19 -21.21
C LYS A 48 15.62 -7.79 -20.67
N GLU A 49 14.59 -7.72 -21.53
CA GLU A 49 13.20 -7.43 -21.14
C GLU A 49 12.66 -8.60 -20.35
N THR A 50 11.85 -8.32 -19.33
CA THR A 50 10.93 -9.33 -18.78
C THR A 50 9.74 -9.49 -19.73
N ILE A 51 9.09 -10.65 -19.72
CA ILE A 51 7.95 -10.90 -20.60
C ILE A 51 6.82 -9.90 -20.35
N VAL A 52 6.57 -9.54 -19.09
CA VAL A 52 5.56 -8.53 -18.72
C VAL A 52 5.90 -7.16 -19.31
N PHE A 53 7.17 -6.75 -19.30
CA PHE A 53 7.58 -5.48 -19.91
C PHE A 53 7.28 -5.46 -21.41
N HIS A 54 7.60 -6.54 -22.12
CA HIS A 54 7.33 -6.67 -23.54
C HIS A 54 5.84 -6.60 -23.86
N MET A 55 5.01 -7.34 -23.11
CA MET A 55 3.56 -7.35 -23.30
C MET A 55 2.94 -5.98 -23.01
N VAL A 56 3.39 -5.29 -21.95
CA VAL A 56 2.96 -3.93 -21.65
C VAL A 56 3.37 -2.96 -22.75
N ARG A 57 4.60 -3.03 -23.26
CA ARG A 57 5.08 -2.21 -24.38
C ARG A 57 4.23 -2.43 -25.64
N ARG A 58 3.89 -3.68 -25.95
CA ARG A 58 3.06 -4.06 -27.10
C ARG A 58 1.55 -3.82 -26.91
N GLY A 59 1.10 -3.56 -25.68
CA GLY A 59 -0.31 -3.31 -25.40
C GLY A 59 -1.15 -4.59 -25.31
N LEU A 60 -0.53 -5.72 -24.99
CA LEU A 60 -1.19 -7.04 -24.92
C LEU A 60 -1.90 -7.22 -23.58
N THR A 61 -2.98 -6.47 -23.38
CA THR A 61 -3.75 -6.38 -22.12
C THR A 61 -4.15 -7.74 -21.56
N GLU A 62 -4.78 -8.60 -22.37
CA GLU A 62 -5.25 -9.90 -21.89
C GLU A 62 -4.11 -10.89 -21.65
N ALA A 63 -3.02 -10.83 -22.42
CA ALA A 63 -1.83 -11.62 -22.13
C ALA A 63 -1.17 -11.19 -20.81
N CYS A 64 -1.18 -9.90 -20.48
CA CYS A 64 -0.73 -9.42 -19.16
C CYS A 64 -1.62 -9.95 -18.04
N ARG A 65 -2.95 -9.97 -18.24
CA ARG A 65 -3.90 -10.53 -17.27
C ARG A 65 -3.58 -12.00 -17.00
N VAL A 66 -3.50 -12.82 -18.05
CA VAL A 66 -3.20 -14.25 -17.95
C VAL A 66 -1.86 -14.49 -17.24
N LEU A 67 -0.82 -13.70 -17.54
CA LEU A 67 0.47 -13.84 -16.86
C LEU A 67 0.35 -13.60 -15.35
N LEU A 68 -0.32 -12.51 -14.95
CA LEU A 68 -0.44 -12.08 -13.56
C LEU A 68 -1.36 -13.00 -12.74
N GLU A 69 -2.36 -13.64 -13.39
CA GLU A 69 -3.17 -14.68 -12.76
C GLU A 69 -2.35 -15.94 -12.39
N TYR A 70 -1.28 -16.24 -13.14
CA TYR A 70 -0.43 -17.39 -12.88
C TYR A 70 0.75 -17.10 -11.93
N SER A 71 1.28 -15.86 -11.91
CA SER A 71 2.42 -15.53 -11.05
C SER A 71 2.63 -14.04 -10.81
N ASP A 72 2.75 -13.66 -9.53
CA ASP A 72 3.34 -12.38 -9.10
C ASP A 72 4.85 -12.27 -9.40
N GLY A 73 5.46 -13.41 -9.77
CA GLY A 73 6.89 -13.54 -10.01
C GLY A 73 7.39 -13.01 -11.35
N ALA A 74 6.55 -12.43 -12.21
CA ALA A 74 6.94 -12.01 -13.56
C ALA A 74 7.92 -10.81 -13.66
N GLY A 75 8.42 -10.29 -12.53
CA GLY A 75 9.32 -9.13 -12.51
C GLY A 75 8.61 -7.82 -12.85
N ILE A 76 7.38 -7.63 -12.37
CA ILE A 76 6.56 -6.43 -12.62
C ILE A 76 7.21 -5.12 -12.10
N ASN A 77 8.09 -5.25 -11.11
CA ASN A 77 8.83 -4.13 -10.50
C ASN A 77 10.28 -4.04 -11.00
N ASP A 78 10.71 -4.96 -11.88
CA ASP A 78 12.05 -4.93 -12.45
C ASP A 78 12.20 -3.71 -13.36
N LYS A 79 13.29 -2.97 -13.18
CA LYS A 79 13.67 -1.90 -14.10
C LYS A 79 14.27 -2.48 -15.36
N PHE A 80 13.83 -1.93 -16.49
CA PHE A 80 14.30 -2.26 -17.83
C PHE A 80 15.25 -1.18 -18.37
N VAL A 81 15.73 -1.31 -19.62
CA VAL A 81 16.48 -0.28 -20.37
C VAL A 81 15.83 1.09 -20.14
N ASN A 82 16.65 2.08 -19.76
CA ASN A 82 16.26 3.41 -19.28
C ASN A 82 15.67 3.47 -17.86
N GLN A 83 15.89 2.44 -17.03
CA GLN A 83 15.49 2.42 -15.62
C GLN A 83 13.97 2.54 -15.39
N ILE A 84 13.16 2.10 -16.36
CA ILE A 84 11.69 2.16 -16.35
C ILE A 84 11.07 0.80 -15.96
N THR A 85 9.97 0.82 -15.22
CA THR A 85 9.18 -0.37 -14.90
C THR A 85 8.04 -0.58 -15.91
N PRO A 86 7.52 -1.81 -16.07
CA PRO A 86 6.29 -2.07 -16.84
C PRO A 86 5.14 -1.17 -16.41
N PHE A 87 4.93 -0.99 -15.10
CA PHE A 87 3.86 -0.13 -14.58
C PHE A 87 4.02 1.34 -14.96
N TYR A 88 5.23 1.88 -14.85
CA TYR A 88 5.55 3.23 -15.30
C TYR A 88 5.23 3.41 -16.79
N LEU A 89 5.60 2.44 -17.63
CA LEU A 89 5.35 2.47 -19.07
C LEU A 89 3.84 2.49 -19.39
N ALA A 90 3.03 1.70 -18.67
CA ALA A 90 1.57 1.72 -18.81
C ALA A 90 0.97 3.09 -18.46
N CYS A 91 1.46 3.74 -17.40
CA CYS A 91 1.05 5.08 -16.98
C CYS A 91 1.49 6.14 -18.00
N TYR A 92 2.76 6.10 -18.44
CA TYR A 92 3.32 7.02 -19.42
C TYR A 92 2.55 6.99 -20.75
N HIS A 93 2.20 5.79 -21.23
CA HIS A 93 1.38 5.63 -22.44
C HIS A 93 -0.13 5.78 -22.20
N GLN A 94 -0.56 6.14 -21.00
CA GLN A 94 -1.97 6.37 -20.63
C GLN A 94 -2.90 5.18 -20.94
N ARG A 95 -2.40 3.95 -20.75
CA ARG A 95 -3.16 2.72 -21.05
C ARG A 95 -3.94 2.26 -19.84
N GLU A 96 -5.10 2.87 -19.61
CA GLU A 96 -5.92 2.67 -18.39
C GLU A 96 -6.17 1.19 -18.06
N GLN A 97 -6.53 0.37 -19.05
CA GLN A 97 -6.80 -1.06 -18.81
C GLN A 97 -5.55 -1.81 -18.32
N LEU A 98 -4.38 -1.50 -18.87
CA LEU A 98 -3.12 -2.05 -18.38
C LEU A 98 -2.80 -1.52 -16.98
N VAL A 99 -3.02 -0.23 -16.71
CA VAL A 99 -2.84 0.32 -15.35
C VAL A 99 -3.71 -0.45 -14.36
N ARG A 100 -4.99 -0.68 -14.66
CA ARG A 100 -5.90 -1.43 -13.78
C ARG A 100 -5.45 -2.87 -13.51
N ILE A 101 -4.92 -3.54 -14.54
CA ILE A 101 -4.44 -4.93 -14.41
C ILE A 101 -3.13 -5.00 -13.62
N LEU A 102 -2.23 -4.03 -13.81
CA LEU A 102 -0.91 -4.06 -13.18
C LEU A 102 -0.93 -3.46 -11.76
N LEU A 103 -1.84 -2.53 -11.46
CA LEU A 103 -1.91 -1.79 -10.20
C LEU A 103 -1.91 -2.68 -8.94
N PRO A 104 -2.65 -3.81 -8.88
CA PRO A 104 -2.65 -4.68 -7.70
C PRO A 104 -1.30 -5.36 -7.44
N HIS A 105 -0.45 -5.49 -8.47
CA HIS A 105 0.80 -6.26 -8.41
C HIS A 105 2.06 -5.37 -8.43
N ALA A 106 1.92 -4.08 -8.75
CA ALA A 106 3.04 -3.17 -8.98
C ALA A 106 3.29 -2.21 -7.81
N ASP A 107 4.56 -1.90 -7.54
CA ASP A 107 4.94 -0.79 -6.68
C ASP A 107 4.82 0.54 -7.46
N VAL A 108 3.77 1.29 -7.13
CA VAL A 108 3.40 2.55 -7.78
C VAL A 108 4.35 3.71 -7.47
N ASN A 109 5.29 3.53 -6.53
CA ASN A 109 6.20 4.58 -6.09
C ASN A 109 7.59 4.50 -6.72
N ILE A 110 7.87 3.45 -7.52
CA ILE A 110 9.20 3.29 -8.15
C ILE A 110 9.49 4.47 -9.08
N CYS A 111 10.51 5.25 -8.71
CA CYS A 111 11.00 6.35 -9.51
C CYS A 111 11.77 5.84 -10.73
N CYS A 112 11.35 6.26 -11.92
CA CYS A 112 11.94 5.97 -13.22
C CYS A 112 12.34 7.29 -13.88
N GLU A 113 13.61 7.45 -14.25
CA GLU A 113 14.13 8.68 -14.86
C GLU A 113 13.84 9.97 -14.06
N GLY A 114 13.77 9.88 -12.73
CA GLY A 114 13.43 11.02 -11.86
C GLY A 114 11.93 11.27 -11.68
N CYS A 115 11.06 10.48 -12.32
CA CYS A 115 9.61 10.59 -12.23
C CYS A 115 8.97 9.33 -11.64
N THR A 116 7.92 9.51 -10.84
CA THR A 116 7.07 8.39 -10.40
C THR A 116 5.96 8.14 -11.45
N PRO A 117 5.33 6.94 -11.45
CA PRO A 117 4.13 6.68 -12.23
C PRO A 117 3.04 7.76 -12.07
N LEU A 118 2.91 8.35 -10.87
CA LEU A 118 1.98 9.45 -10.62
C LEU A 118 2.35 10.73 -11.38
N HIS A 119 3.64 11.08 -11.46
CA HIS A 119 4.10 12.25 -12.24
C HIS A 119 3.71 12.14 -13.72
N VAL A 120 3.89 10.95 -14.34
CA VAL A 120 3.54 10.74 -15.75
C VAL A 120 2.05 10.54 -16.00
N ALA A 121 1.31 10.08 -15.00
CA ALA A 121 -0.15 9.95 -15.06
C ALA A 121 -0.89 11.28 -14.93
N ALA A 122 -0.26 12.31 -14.35
CA ALA A 122 -0.88 13.61 -14.05
C ALA A 122 -1.53 14.30 -15.27
N ALA A 123 -1.13 13.92 -16.50
CA ALA A 123 -1.76 14.40 -17.73
C ALA A 123 -3.22 13.91 -17.92
N LYS A 124 -3.69 12.90 -17.18
CA LYS A 124 -5.06 12.37 -17.26
C LYS A 124 -5.68 12.16 -15.87
N THR A 125 -6.88 12.70 -15.68
CA THR A 125 -7.61 12.63 -14.41
C THR A 125 -7.97 11.20 -14.00
N ASP A 126 -8.26 10.31 -14.95
CA ASP A 126 -8.73 8.95 -14.64
C ASP A 126 -7.61 8.04 -14.12
N ILE A 127 -6.45 8.02 -14.78
CA ILE A 127 -5.28 7.26 -14.30
C ILE A 127 -4.75 7.88 -13.00
N THR A 128 -4.71 9.21 -12.91
CA THR A 128 -4.35 9.89 -11.65
C THR A 128 -5.28 9.47 -10.50
N ARG A 129 -6.60 9.35 -10.75
CA ARG A 129 -7.55 8.83 -9.75
C ARG A 129 -7.31 7.37 -9.37
N LEU A 130 -6.88 6.53 -10.31
CA LEU A 130 -6.52 5.13 -10.02
C LEU A 130 -5.25 5.03 -9.16
N LEU A 131 -4.27 5.91 -9.41
CA LEU A 131 -3.00 5.93 -8.71
C LEU A 131 -3.05 6.63 -7.36
N LEU A 132 -4.02 7.52 -7.15
CA LEU A 132 -4.34 8.09 -5.85
C LEU A 132 -5.00 7.00 -4.98
N ILE A 133 -4.20 6.04 -4.53
CA ILE A 133 -4.58 5.16 -3.42
C ILE A 133 -4.81 6.08 -2.22
N LYS A 134 -6.08 6.34 -1.90
CA LYS A 134 -6.44 7.05 -0.68
C LYS A 134 -6.12 6.12 0.48
N ARG A 135 -4.95 6.32 1.10
CA ARG A 135 -4.63 5.67 2.37
C ARG A 135 -5.67 6.15 3.39
N ASN A 136 -6.50 5.24 3.89
CA ASN A 136 -7.45 5.59 4.92
C ASN A 136 -6.67 5.75 6.23
N ILE A 137 -6.63 6.97 6.77
CA ILE A 137 -5.89 7.28 8.00
C ILE A 137 -6.89 7.79 9.02
N LEU A 138 -6.93 7.12 10.17
CA LEU A 138 -7.66 7.55 11.36
C LEU A 138 -6.66 7.94 12.43
N VAL A 139 -6.77 9.13 13.00
CA VAL A 139 -5.99 9.56 14.18
C VAL A 139 -6.96 9.87 15.30
N THR A 140 -6.73 9.29 16.48
CA THR A 140 -7.60 9.47 17.65
C THR A 140 -6.81 9.30 18.95
N GLY A 141 -7.29 9.87 20.04
CA GLY A 141 -6.71 9.67 21.38
C GLY A 141 -7.28 8.42 22.06
N GLU A 142 -6.60 7.87 23.06
CA GLU A 142 -7.08 6.66 23.77
C GLU A 142 -8.45 6.86 24.43
N GLY A 143 -8.68 7.99 25.09
CA GLY A 143 -9.99 8.33 25.66
C GLY A 143 -11.09 8.64 24.62
N SER A 144 -10.69 8.95 23.38
CA SER A 144 -11.60 9.18 22.25
C SER A 144 -11.69 7.98 21.30
N LEU A 145 -10.93 6.92 21.55
CA LEU A 145 -11.00 5.66 20.82
C LEU A 145 -12.26 4.90 21.25
N GLN A 146 -13.41 5.48 20.96
CA GLN A 146 -14.72 4.87 21.12
C GLN A 146 -15.16 4.29 19.78
N LEU A 147 -14.31 3.46 19.18
CA LEU A 147 -14.69 2.72 17.98
C LEU A 147 -15.75 1.69 18.37
N THR A 148 -16.92 1.78 17.75
CA THR A 148 -17.94 0.73 17.90
C THR A 148 -17.51 -0.49 17.09
N VAL A 149 -17.92 -1.69 17.52
CA VAL A 149 -17.76 -2.93 16.73
C VAL A 149 -18.36 -2.74 15.32
N GLN A 150 -19.41 -1.93 15.20
CA GLN A 150 -20.00 -1.55 13.91
C GLN A 150 -19.00 -0.81 13.01
N THR A 151 -18.29 0.19 13.52
CA THR A 151 -17.29 0.95 12.73
C THR A 151 -16.17 0.03 12.23
N LEU A 152 -15.64 -0.84 13.09
CA LEU A 152 -14.63 -1.81 12.68
C LEU A 152 -15.19 -2.81 11.64
N SER A 153 -16.44 -3.26 11.83
CA SER A 153 -17.13 -4.12 10.86
C SER A 153 -17.34 -3.43 9.51
N ASP A 154 -17.65 -2.13 9.50
CA ASP A 154 -17.84 -1.36 8.27
C ASP A 154 -16.52 -1.21 7.50
N ILE A 155 -15.42 -0.91 8.20
CA ILE A 155 -14.07 -0.87 7.62
C ILE A 155 -13.76 -2.20 6.92
N LEU A 156 -14.03 -3.32 7.60
CA LEU A 156 -13.83 -4.66 7.05
C LEU A 156 -14.78 -4.99 5.89
N ARG A 157 -16.06 -4.63 6.00
CA ARG A 157 -17.08 -4.88 4.96
C ARG A 157 -16.75 -4.18 3.64
N HIS A 158 -16.13 -3.00 3.73
CA HIS A 158 -15.74 -2.20 2.58
C HIS A 158 -14.29 -2.45 2.12
N ASP A 159 -13.62 -3.47 2.69
CA ASP A 159 -12.25 -3.84 2.34
C ASP A 159 -11.26 -2.66 2.43
N LEU A 160 -11.44 -1.83 3.48
CA LEU A 160 -10.65 -0.62 3.67
C LEU A 160 -9.45 -0.89 4.57
N ASN A 161 -8.27 -1.03 3.96
CA ASN A 161 -7.02 -1.01 4.71
C ASN A 161 -6.81 0.36 5.35
N THR A 162 -6.93 0.40 6.68
CA THR A 162 -6.90 1.65 7.45
C THR A 162 -5.66 1.68 8.34
N ALA A 163 -4.95 2.80 8.34
CA ALA A 163 -3.91 3.12 9.30
C ALA A 163 -4.54 3.87 10.47
N ILE A 164 -4.66 3.22 11.62
CA ILE A 164 -5.28 3.76 12.84
C ILE A 164 -4.18 4.18 13.80
N PHE A 165 -3.99 5.48 14.01
CA PHE A 165 -3.08 6.04 14.99
C PHE A 165 -3.84 6.39 16.28
N ILE A 166 -3.44 5.73 17.36
CA ILE A 166 -3.95 5.91 18.70
C ILE A 166 -2.88 6.67 19.46
N LEU A 167 -3.17 7.93 19.78
CA LEU A 167 -2.35 8.74 20.68
C LEU A 167 -2.68 8.26 22.09
N ASN A 168 -1.72 7.65 22.78
CA ASN A 168 -1.89 7.12 24.13
C ASN A 168 -0.99 7.88 25.11
N ASN A 169 -1.60 8.71 25.95
CA ASN A 169 -0.93 9.47 27.01
C ASN A 169 -1.40 9.06 28.42
N ASP A 170 -1.92 7.84 28.57
CA ASP A 170 -2.49 7.33 29.83
C ASP A 170 -3.75 8.09 30.29
N GLY A 171 -4.54 8.68 29.37
CA GLY A 171 -5.90 9.17 29.61
C GLY A 171 -6.12 10.66 29.31
N TYR A 172 -7.35 11.12 29.54
CA TYR A 172 -7.85 12.45 29.18
C TYR A 172 -6.95 13.65 29.58
N THR A 173 -6.12 14.12 28.64
CA THR A 173 -5.15 15.19 28.90
C THR A 173 -5.79 16.56 29.13
N VAL A 174 -6.91 16.87 28.47
CA VAL A 174 -7.62 18.15 28.66
C VAL A 174 -8.23 18.22 30.07
N GLU A 175 -8.81 17.13 30.53
CA GLU A 175 -9.46 17.00 31.83
C GLU A 175 -8.44 16.97 32.97
N ARG A 176 -7.26 16.37 32.76
CA ARG A 176 -6.11 16.49 33.68
C ARG A 176 -5.65 17.94 33.88
N LEU A 177 -5.61 18.73 32.81
CA LEU A 177 -5.20 20.13 32.85
C LEU A 177 -6.25 21.06 33.51
N THR A 178 -7.51 20.65 33.59
CA THR A 178 -8.62 21.49 34.09
C THR A 178 -9.14 21.07 35.47
N HIS A 179 -9.11 19.76 35.79
CA HIS A 179 -9.72 19.21 37.00
C HIS A 179 -8.70 18.55 37.96
N GLY A 180 -7.41 18.63 37.64
CA GLY A 180 -6.32 18.11 38.46
C GLY A 180 -5.74 16.79 37.94
N MET A 181 -4.40 16.70 38.00
CA MET A 181 -3.60 15.65 37.35
C MET A 181 -3.93 14.24 37.81
N ASP A 182 -4.36 14.06 39.06
CA ASP A 182 -4.60 12.77 39.70
C ASP A 182 -6.09 12.45 39.90
N ALA A 183 -7.00 13.26 39.34
CA ALA A 183 -8.43 13.03 39.48
C ALA A 183 -8.83 11.65 38.92
N SER A 184 -9.65 10.90 39.68
CA SER A 184 -10.03 9.52 39.35
C SER A 184 -10.78 9.39 38.02
N TYR A 185 -11.48 10.44 37.60
CA TYR A 185 -12.17 10.52 36.31
C TYR A 185 -11.22 10.38 35.10
N ASN A 186 -9.93 10.72 35.28
CA ASN A 186 -8.92 10.64 34.22
C ASN A 186 -8.36 9.22 34.00
N LYS A 187 -8.78 8.25 34.82
CA LYS A 187 -8.37 6.84 34.67
C LYS A 187 -9.33 6.12 33.73
N VAL A 188 -8.91 5.96 32.49
CA VAL A 188 -9.61 5.14 31.50
C VAL A 188 -9.15 3.68 31.57
N PRO A 189 -10.02 2.71 31.25
CA PRO A 189 -9.60 1.33 31.06
C PRO A 189 -8.51 1.24 29.99
N VAL A 190 -7.47 0.44 30.24
CA VAL A 190 -6.44 0.16 29.24
C VAL A 190 -7.00 -0.88 28.28
N TRP A 191 -6.96 -0.59 26.98
CA TRP A 191 -7.40 -1.50 25.94
C TRP A 191 -6.22 -2.29 25.38
N GLU A 192 -6.45 -3.55 25.04
CA GLU A 192 -5.47 -4.34 24.29
C GLU A 192 -5.62 -4.04 22.79
N TYR A 193 -5.01 -2.94 22.32
CA TYR A 193 -5.14 -2.50 20.93
C TYR A 193 -4.69 -3.54 19.90
N LYS A 194 -3.70 -4.36 20.27
CA LYS A 194 -3.23 -5.50 19.47
C LYS A 194 -4.33 -6.52 19.15
N ALA A 195 -5.33 -6.65 20.02
CA ALA A 195 -6.41 -7.62 19.87
C ALA A 195 -7.65 -7.06 19.14
N LEU A 196 -7.67 -5.77 18.77
CA LEU A 196 -8.85 -5.09 18.20
C LEU A 196 -9.50 -5.85 17.03
N TYR A 197 -8.68 -6.37 16.12
CA TYR A 197 -9.16 -7.07 14.93
C TYR A 197 -9.25 -8.58 15.11
N ALA A 198 -8.60 -9.14 16.13
CA ALA A 198 -8.66 -10.58 16.42
C ALA A 198 -10.11 -11.04 16.74
N LEU A 199 -10.95 -10.15 17.26
CA LEU A 199 -12.37 -10.41 17.52
C LEU A 199 -13.15 -10.81 16.26
N PHE A 200 -12.81 -10.25 15.10
CA PHE A 200 -13.52 -10.54 13.84
C PHE A 200 -13.08 -11.87 13.20
N GLY A 201 -12.01 -12.49 13.71
CA GLY A 201 -11.49 -13.78 13.28
C GLY A 201 -10.16 -13.68 12.52
N PRO A 202 -9.46 -14.81 12.35
CA PRO A 202 -8.09 -14.86 11.82
C PRO A 202 -7.98 -14.48 10.34
N SER A 203 -9.09 -14.42 9.61
CA SER A 203 -9.12 -14.01 8.20
C SER A 203 -8.88 -12.52 7.98
N PHE A 204 -9.01 -11.70 9.02
CA PHE A 204 -8.81 -10.25 8.94
C PHE A 204 -7.43 -9.90 9.47
N GLU A 205 -6.43 -9.94 8.58
CA GLU A 205 -5.06 -9.62 8.93
C GLU A 205 -4.95 -8.16 9.41
N SER A 206 -4.26 -7.96 10.52
CA SER A 206 -3.89 -6.65 11.01
C SER A 206 -2.49 -6.68 11.58
N ARG A 207 -1.80 -5.54 11.50
CA ARG A 207 -0.48 -5.37 12.12
C ARG A 207 -0.56 -4.30 13.21
N TYR A 208 0.05 -4.60 14.33
CA TYR A 208 0.12 -3.69 15.47
C TYR A 208 1.55 -3.21 15.68
N TYR A 209 1.70 -1.91 15.91
CA TYR A 209 2.97 -1.26 16.17
C TYR A 209 2.83 -0.39 17.42
N ARG A 210 3.72 -0.59 18.38
CA ARG A 210 3.87 0.29 19.54
C ARG A 210 5.08 1.18 19.30
N VAL A 211 4.89 2.48 19.45
CA VAL A 211 5.91 3.49 19.14
C VAL A 211 6.03 4.41 20.34
N GLU A 212 7.21 4.46 20.94
CA GLU A 212 7.48 5.23 22.16
C GLU A 212 8.28 6.50 21.89
N THR A 213 8.92 6.59 20.71
CA THR A 213 9.78 7.74 20.36
C THR A 213 9.50 8.27 18.96
N GLY A 214 9.86 9.53 18.73
CA GLY A 214 9.79 10.16 17.41
C GLY A 214 10.70 9.48 16.37
N ASP A 215 11.86 8.98 16.80
CA ASP A 215 12.80 8.27 15.92
C ASP A 215 12.23 6.91 15.48
N GLU A 216 11.56 6.19 16.37
CA GLU A 216 10.84 4.95 16.02
C GLU A 216 9.71 5.24 15.03
N LEU A 217 8.96 6.33 15.23
CA LEU A 217 7.92 6.74 14.27
C LEU A 217 8.52 7.04 12.90
N LEU A 218 9.63 7.79 12.86
CA LEU A 218 10.32 8.15 11.62
C LEU A 218 10.91 6.93 10.89
N ALA A 219 11.51 6.01 11.63
CA ALA A 219 12.00 4.74 11.08
C ALA A 219 10.84 3.92 10.50
N LEU A 220 9.72 3.86 11.21
CA LEU A 220 8.54 3.12 10.79
C LEU A 220 7.92 3.68 9.50
N VAL A 221 7.74 5.02 9.40
CA VAL A 221 7.16 5.62 8.18
C VAL A 221 8.10 5.57 6.98
N SER A 222 9.40 5.41 7.22
CA SER A 222 10.42 5.26 6.18
C SER A 222 10.54 3.81 5.66
N ASP A 223 9.94 2.83 6.34
CA ASP A 223 9.96 1.43 5.91
C ASP A 223 9.03 1.21 4.70
N SER A 224 9.56 0.58 3.65
CA SER A 224 8.80 0.24 2.45
C SER A 224 7.71 -0.80 2.73
N GLN A 225 7.93 -1.73 3.66
CA GLN A 225 6.90 -2.70 4.07
C GLN A 225 5.75 -2.03 4.84
N PHE A 226 6.07 -1.04 5.69
CA PHE A 226 5.05 -0.20 6.32
C PHE A 226 4.20 0.53 5.29
N ASN A 227 4.82 1.01 4.20
CA ASN A 227 4.15 1.79 3.16
C ASN A 227 3.21 0.99 2.26
N LEU A 228 3.25 -0.35 2.34
CA LEU A 228 2.25 -1.20 1.71
C LEU A 228 0.85 -0.94 2.30
N ASN A 229 -0.16 -0.90 1.44
CA ASN A 229 -1.57 -0.81 1.85
C ASN A 229 -2.25 -2.19 1.75
N ASP A 230 -1.63 -3.20 2.35
CA ASP A 230 -1.98 -4.62 2.26
C ASP A 230 -2.95 -5.10 3.35
N CYS A 231 -2.86 -4.51 4.54
CA CYS A 231 -3.73 -4.81 5.67
C CYS A 231 -3.98 -3.55 6.51
N THR A 232 -4.96 -3.63 7.41
CA THR A 232 -5.18 -2.62 8.45
C THR A 232 -4.01 -2.61 9.43
N LYS A 233 -3.54 -1.40 9.78
CA LYS A 233 -2.40 -1.21 10.68
C LYS A 233 -2.85 -0.35 11.85
N VAL A 234 -2.57 -0.81 13.07
CA VAL A 234 -2.87 -0.11 14.32
C VAL A 234 -1.57 0.37 14.94
N PHE A 235 -1.48 1.66 15.22
CA PHE A 235 -0.33 2.32 15.80
C PHE A 235 -0.71 2.86 17.16
N GLU A 236 -0.06 2.36 18.20
CA GLU A 236 -0.14 2.95 19.52
C GLU A 236 1.07 3.85 19.71
N LEU A 237 0.83 5.17 19.66
CA LEU A 237 1.84 6.19 19.88
C LEU A 237 1.82 6.56 21.36
N ILE A 238 2.84 6.12 22.10
CA ILE A 238 3.01 6.46 23.51
C ILE A 238 3.51 7.89 23.59
N LEU A 239 2.69 8.74 24.20
CA LEU A 239 3.00 10.14 24.45
C LEU A 239 3.30 10.34 25.93
N PRO A 240 4.15 11.31 26.29
CA PRO A 240 4.28 11.73 27.67
C PRO A 240 2.92 12.14 28.24
N LYS A 241 2.66 11.79 29.50
CA LYS A 241 1.39 12.07 30.19
C LYS A 241 1.00 13.56 30.27
N HIS A 242 1.99 14.44 30.13
CA HIS A 242 1.82 15.90 30.14
C HIS A 242 1.88 16.51 28.74
N ASP A 243 1.97 15.68 27.71
CA ASP A 243 2.03 16.14 26.35
C ASP A 243 0.63 16.56 25.90
N ALA A 244 0.51 17.85 25.61
CA ALA A 244 -0.72 18.48 25.18
C ALA A 244 -0.37 19.57 24.18
N PRO A 245 -1.19 19.78 23.15
CA PRO A 245 -1.01 20.88 22.22
C PRO A 245 -0.92 22.22 22.96
N LEU A 246 -0.06 23.12 22.48
CA LEU A 246 0.13 24.44 23.10
C LEU A 246 -1.19 25.21 23.24
N SER A 247 -2.07 25.11 22.25
CA SER A 247 -3.40 25.71 22.28
C SER A 247 -4.25 25.23 23.46
N VAL A 248 -4.20 23.93 23.78
CA VAL A 248 -4.92 23.33 24.92
C VAL A 248 -4.32 23.82 26.24
N LYS A 249 -2.99 23.88 26.34
CA LYS A 249 -2.30 24.40 27.54
C LYS A 249 -2.69 25.86 27.82
N LEU A 250 -2.72 26.71 26.79
CA LEU A 250 -3.10 28.12 26.90
C LEU A 250 -4.59 28.28 27.28
N ALA A 251 -5.48 27.51 26.67
CA ALA A 251 -6.90 27.54 26.99
C ALA A 251 -7.17 27.11 28.44
N SER A 252 -6.52 26.04 28.91
CA SER A 252 -6.67 25.56 30.28
C SER A 252 -6.16 26.58 31.30
N ALA A 253 -5.02 27.23 31.03
CA ALA A 253 -4.50 28.29 31.90
C ALA A 253 -5.45 29.49 32.01
N ALA A 254 -6.08 29.89 30.90
CA ALA A 254 -7.06 30.97 30.90
C ALA A 254 -8.34 30.60 31.69
N VAL A 255 -8.79 29.34 31.59
CA VAL A 255 -9.94 28.83 32.37
C VAL A 255 -9.64 28.78 33.86
N GLU A 256 -8.44 28.33 34.26
CA GLU A 256 -8.02 28.37 35.66
C GLU A 256 -7.97 29.81 36.21
N GLU A 257 -7.43 30.75 35.43
CA GLU A 257 -7.35 32.16 35.85
C GLU A 257 -8.75 32.77 36.00
N PHE A 258 -9.67 32.46 35.09
CA PHE A 258 -11.07 32.87 35.19
C PHE A 258 -11.73 32.30 36.45
N ASN A 259 -11.53 31.00 36.74
CA ASN A 259 -12.12 30.34 37.91
C ASN A 259 -11.56 30.85 39.24
N LYS A 260 -10.35 31.42 39.27
CA LYS A 260 -9.78 32.07 40.47
C LYS A 260 -10.36 33.45 40.77
N ARG A 261 -11.10 34.06 39.83
CA ARG A 261 -11.69 35.41 39.94
C ARG A 261 -13.14 35.39 40.43
N GLY A 262 -13.79 34.23 40.51
CA GLY A 262 -15.15 34.04 41.06
C GLY A 262 -15.09 33.39 42.43
#